data_AF-A0A519XSV3-F1
#
_entry.id   AF-A0A519XSV3-F1
#
_cell.length_a   1.000
_cell.length_b   1.000
_cell.length_c   1.000
_cell.angle_alpha   90.00
_cell.angle_beta   90.00
_cell.angle_gamma   90.00
#
_symmetry.space_group_name_H-M   'P 1'
#
loop_
_entity.id
_entity.type
_entity.pdbx_description
1 polymer ?
#
loop_
_entity_poly.entity_id
_entity_poly.type
_entity_poly.pdbx_seq_one_letter_code
_entity_poly.pdbx_strand_id
1 'polypeptide(L)'
;VVSLHVDCDQDTVLVQAQPAGPTCHRGTTSCFDPPVPVATSAALAPAAGITVGVGPAAPAVGLLAELDQLIERRRQFPAEEPGSYTVRLFEKGLARIAQKVGEEAIETVIDAMAGNKAGLTGEAADLVYHLLVLLRVSGSSLDEMLVVLRQRHQTIAAGQRRPLPD
;
A
#
# COMPACT_ATOMS: atom_id res chain seq x y z
N VAL A 1 -3.90 -16.08 16.51
CA VAL A 1 -2.44 -16.38 16.46
C VAL A 1 -2.16 -17.12 15.16
N VAL A 2 -1.09 -16.75 14.45
CA VAL A 2 -0.71 -17.30 13.14
C VAL A 2 0.50 -18.23 13.27
N SER A 3 1.58 -17.78 13.92
CA SER A 3 2.80 -18.58 14.13
C SER A 3 3.55 -18.14 15.39
N LEU A 4 4.37 -19.03 15.93
CA LEU A 4 5.29 -18.77 17.04
C LEU A 4 6.68 -19.24 16.65
N HIS A 5 7.68 -18.40 16.91
CA HIS A 5 9.08 -18.72 16.71
C HIS A 5 9.85 -18.38 17.98
N VAL A 6 10.79 -19.25 18.35
CA VAL A 6 11.74 -19.00 19.43
C VAL A 6 13.04 -18.51 18.79
N ASP A 7 13.76 -17.62 19.46
CA ASP A 7 15.10 -17.22 19.02
C ASP A 7 16.15 -18.33 19.22
N CYS A 8 17.40 -18.04 18.87
CA CYS A 8 18.44 -19.07 18.79
C CYS A 8 18.93 -19.56 20.15
N ASP A 9 18.87 -18.72 21.18
CA ASP A 9 19.23 -18.99 22.58
C ASP A 9 18.03 -19.24 23.50
N GLN A 10 16.82 -19.19 22.94
CA GLN A 10 15.57 -19.60 23.59
C GLN A 10 15.13 -18.72 24.76
N ASP A 11 15.44 -17.42 24.71
CA ASP A 11 14.99 -16.46 25.71
C ASP A 11 13.90 -15.51 25.19
N THR A 12 13.65 -15.50 23.88
CA THR A 12 12.61 -14.66 23.26
C THR A 12 11.67 -15.46 22.36
N VAL A 13 10.38 -15.11 22.38
CA VAL A 13 9.36 -15.66 21.48
C VAL A 13 8.81 -14.57 20.57
N LEU A 14 8.91 -14.77 19.26
CA LEU A 14 8.21 -13.98 18.25
C LEU A 14 6.84 -14.62 17.93
N VAL A 15 5.77 -13.91 18.29
CA VAL A 15 4.39 -14.32 17.98
C VAL A 15 3.88 -13.52 16.79
N GLN A 16 3.57 -14.19 15.68
CA GLN A 16 2.80 -13.60 14.59
C GLN A 16 1.31 -13.78 14.89
N ALA A 17 0.54 -12.70 14.89
CA ALA A 17 -0.89 -12.74 15.13
C ALA A 17 -1.63 -11.81 14.16
N GLN A 18 -2.87 -12.18 13.84
CA GLN A 18 -3.81 -11.32 13.12
C GLN A 18 -4.64 -10.55 14.16
N PRO A 19 -4.55 -9.21 14.23
CA PRO A 19 -5.26 -8.42 15.22
C PRO A 19 -6.76 -8.38 14.92
N ALA A 20 -7.59 -8.38 15.98
CA ALA A 20 -9.04 -8.24 15.90
C ALA A 20 -9.45 -6.81 16.29
N GLY A 21 -9.20 -5.85 15.40
CA GLY A 21 -9.35 -4.41 15.67
C GLY A 21 -8.02 -3.73 16.03
N PRO A 22 -8.04 -2.46 16.49
CA PRO A 22 -6.84 -1.73 16.86
C PRO A 22 -6.18 -2.37 18.10
N THR A 23 -4.90 -2.74 17.95
CA THR A 23 -4.14 -3.39 19.03
C THR A 23 -3.81 -2.42 20.17
N CYS A 24 -3.64 -1.14 19.86
CA CYS A 24 -3.24 -0.14 20.84
C CYS A 24 -4.46 0.49 21.53
N HIS A 25 -4.34 0.73 22.83
CA HIS A 25 -5.36 1.43 23.64
C HIS A 25 -5.63 2.87 23.20
N ARG A 26 -4.77 3.45 22.36
CA ARG A 26 -4.93 4.78 21.75
C ARG A 26 -5.72 4.74 20.44
N GLY A 27 -6.17 3.57 20.01
CA GLY A 27 -6.82 3.36 18.71
C GLY A 27 -5.86 3.20 17.53
N THR A 28 -4.55 3.19 17.77
CA THR A 28 -3.52 2.93 16.74
C THR A 28 -3.27 1.43 16.53
N THR A 29 -2.47 1.07 15.51
CA THR A 29 -2.20 -0.33 15.14
C THR A 29 -1.10 -0.96 15.98
N SER A 30 -0.14 -0.16 16.46
CA SER A 30 0.99 -0.56 17.30
C SER A 30 1.13 0.33 18.54
N CYS A 31 1.69 -0.24 19.61
CA CYS A 31 2.11 0.51 20.80
C CYS A 31 3.27 1.48 20.52
N PHE A 32 4.03 1.23 19.45
CA PHE A 32 5.22 2.00 19.08
C PHE A 32 4.95 3.02 17.96
N ASP A 33 3.69 3.19 17.56
CA ASP A 33 3.31 4.23 16.60
C ASP A 33 3.55 5.63 17.21
N PRO A 34 3.94 6.62 16.39
CA PRO A 34 4.06 7.98 16.85
C PRO A 34 2.72 8.48 17.42
N PRO A 35 2.75 9.39 18.40
CA PRO A 35 1.53 9.85 19.03
C PRO A 35 0.57 10.45 18.00
N VAL A 36 -0.67 9.94 17.98
CA VAL A 36 -1.76 10.56 17.22
C VAL A 36 -1.87 12.02 17.66
N PRO A 37 -1.67 13.01 16.76
CA PRO A 37 -1.97 14.39 17.11
C PRO A 37 -3.48 14.47 17.33
N VAL A 38 -3.88 14.67 18.59
CA VAL A 38 -5.27 14.93 18.95
C VAL A 38 -5.61 16.29 18.37
N ALA A 39 -6.51 16.32 17.39
CA ALA A 39 -7.00 17.56 16.81
C ALA A 39 -7.66 18.41 17.92
N THR A 40 -6.94 19.40 18.43
CA THR A 40 -7.54 20.46 19.23
C THR A 40 -8.36 21.34 18.29
N SER A 41 -9.65 21.44 18.57
CA SER A 41 -10.61 22.21 17.79
C SER A 41 -10.20 23.69 17.68
N ALA A 42 -9.73 24.13 16.51
CA ALA A 42 -9.97 25.46 15.96
C ALA A 42 -9.32 25.62 14.57
N ALA A 43 -10.13 26.13 13.63
CA ALA A 43 -9.80 26.74 12.33
C ALA A 43 -9.58 25.82 11.10
N LEU A 44 -10.36 26.16 10.07
CA LEU A 44 -10.49 25.57 8.74
C LEU A 44 -9.25 25.77 7.84
N ALA A 45 -8.90 24.76 7.03
CA ALA A 45 -8.70 24.77 5.55
C ALA A 45 -7.75 23.63 5.09
N PRO A 46 -7.78 23.24 3.79
CA PRO A 46 -8.04 21.87 3.34
C PRO A 46 -6.86 20.91 3.54
N ALA A 47 -7.08 19.77 4.19
CA ALA A 47 -6.10 18.69 4.24
C ALA A 47 -6.17 17.83 2.97
N ALA A 48 -5.81 18.41 1.83
CA ALA A 48 -5.24 17.66 0.71
C ALA A 48 -3.75 17.45 1.05
N GLY A 49 -3.49 16.47 1.91
CA GLY A 49 -2.14 16.20 2.40
C GLY A 49 -2.20 15.09 3.43
N ILE A 50 -1.78 13.90 3.00
CA ILE A 50 -1.64 12.74 3.87
C ILE A 50 -0.57 13.09 4.91
N THR A 51 -0.95 13.27 6.17
CA THR A 51 0.00 13.29 7.29
C THR A 51 0.17 11.85 7.79
N VAL A 52 1.01 11.06 7.10
CA VAL A 52 1.47 9.77 7.60
C VAL A 52 2.42 10.06 8.78
N GLY A 53 2.13 9.49 9.94
CA GLY A 53 3.04 9.50 11.08
C GLY A 53 4.26 8.64 10.76
N VAL A 54 5.31 9.25 10.22
CA VAL A 54 6.61 8.60 10.00
C VAL A 54 7.34 8.54 11.35
N GLY A 55 7.20 7.42 12.06
CA GLY A 55 8.23 6.94 12.98
C GLY A 55 9.52 6.64 12.20
N PRO A 56 10.70 6.60 12.85
CA PRO A 56 11.98 6.50 12.14
C PRO A 56 12.00 5.24 11.26
N ALA A 57 12.07 5.47 9.94
CA ALA A 57 12.34 4.50 8.88
C ALA A 57 11.63 3.15 9.04
N ALA A 58 10.29 3.13 8.97
CA ALA A 58 9.64 1.93 8.44
C ALA A 58 10.26 1.64 7.06
N PRO A 59 10.68 0.39 6.76
CA PRO A 59 11.23 0.07 5.44
C PRO A 59 10.26 0.53 4.36
N ALA A 60 10.73 0.96 3.19
CA ALA A 60 9.87 1.48 2.10
C ALA A 60 8.71 0.54 1.71
N VAL A 61 8.83 -0.76 2.00
CA VAL A 61 7.78 -1.77 1.84
C VAL A 61 6.64 -1.61 2.86
N GLY A 62 6.93 -1.13 4.07
CA GLY A 62 5.94 -0.80 5.11
C GLY A 62 4.95 0.26 4.63
N LEU A 63 5.42 1.29 3.92
CA LEU A 63 4.55 2.32 3.35
C LEU A 63 3.53 1.74 2.36
N LEU A 64 3.96 0.81 1.49
CA LEU A 64 3.04 0.18 0.52
C LEU A 64 2.00 -0.69 1.24
N ALA A 65 2.39 -1.38 2.31
CA ALA A 65 1.46 -2.15 3.13
C ALA A 65 0.44 -1.26 3.85
N GLU A 66 0.87 -0.14 4.43
CA GLU A 66 -0.01 0.86 5.04
C GLU A 66 -0.99 1.46 4.02
N LEU A 67 -0.48 1.82 2.83
CA LEU A 67 -1.28 2.37 1.74
C LEU A 67 -2.33 1.36 1.26
N ASP A 68 -1.96 0.10 1.09
CA ASP A 68 -2.86 -0.97 0.68
C ASP A 68 -3.96 -1.22 1.73
N GLN A 69 -3.62 -1.18 3.03
CA GLN A 69 -4.59 -1.25 4.13
C GLN A 69 -5.54 -0.05 4.13
N LEU A 70 -5.02 1.16 3.89
CA LEU A 70 -5.84 2.38 3.80
C LEU A 70 -6.83 2.30 2.63
N ILE A 71 -6.39 1.82 1.47
CA ILE A 71 -7.24 1.62 0.29
C ILE A 71 -8.37 0.63 0.61
N GLU A 72 -8.06 -0.51 1.24
CA GLU A 72 -9.07 -1.50 1.61
C GLU A 72 -10.04 -0.97 2.68
N ARG A 73 -9.55 -0.21 3.68
CA ARG A 73 -10.43 0.47 4.65
C ARG A 73 -11.42 1.39 3.95
N ARG A 74 -10.96 2.24 3.03
CA ARG A 74 -11.83 3.15 2.26
C ARG A 74 -12.85 2.41 1.41
N ARG A 75 -12.52 1.21 0.93
CA ARG A 75 -13.44 0.34 0.19
C ARG A 75 -14.52 -0.25 1.10
N GLN A 76 -14.14 -0.74 2.28
CA GLN A 76 -15.05 -1.38 3.24
C GLN A 76 -15.95 -0.38 3.98
N PHE A 77 -15.39 0.80 4.31
CA PHE A 77 -16.03 1.83 5.11
C PHE A 77 -16.06 3.19 4.38
N PRO A 78 -16.68 3.29 3.18
CA PRO A 78 -16.67 4.53 2.39
C PRO A 78 -17.35 5.72 3.09
N ALA A 79 -18.23 5.45 4.05
CA ALA A 79 -18.91 6.46 4.85
C ALA A 79 -18.01 7.15 5.89
N GLU A 80 -16.84 6.58 6.24
CA GLU A 80 -15.87 7.21 7.16
C GLU A 80 -15.17 8.40 6.49
N GLU A 81 -14.96 8.35 5.17
CA GLU A 81 -14.28 9.40 4.40
C GLU A 81 -15.03 9.74 3.10
N PRO A 82 -16.25 10.30 3.20
CA PRO A 82 -17.06 10.63 2.03
C PRO A 82 -16.34 11.65 1.15
N GLY A 83 -16.26 11.36 -0.16
CA GLY A 83 -15.63 12.24 -1.15
C GLY A 83 -14.12 12.09 -1.31
N SER A 84 -13.47 11.19 -0.57
CA SER A 84 -12.05 10.88 -0.83
C SER A 84 -11.84 10.39 -2.27
N TYR A 85 -10.66 10.64 -2.84
CA TYR A 85 -10.34 10.23 -4.21
C TYR A 85 -10.54 8.73 -4.42
N THR A 86 -10.09 7.91 -3.46
CA THR A 86 -10.19 6.45 -3.51
C THR A 86 -11.65 5.98 -3.47
N VAL A 87 -12.49 6.57 -2.61
CA VAL A 87 -13.92 6.24 -2.56
C VAL A 87 -14.59 6.54 -3.91
N ARG A 88 -14.31 7.72 -4.50
CA ARG A 88 -14.83 8.08 -5.83
C ARG A 88 -14.35 7.17 -6.95
N LEU A 89 -13.14 6.61 -6.86
CA LEU A 89 -12.66 5.61 -7.81
C LEU A 89 -13.47 4.31 -7.69
N PHE A 90 -13.69 3.82 -6.47
CA PHE A 90 -14.51 2.63 -6.23
C PHE A 90 -15.96 2.82 -6.67
N GLU A 91 -16.56 3.99 -6.42
CA GLU A 91 -17.91 4.35 -6.89
C GLU A 91 -18.02 4.32 -8.42
N LYS A 92 -16.97 4.74 -9.14
CA LYS A 92 -16.92 4.68 -10.62
C LYS A 92 -16.67 3.27 -11.17
N GLY A 93 -16.26 2.33 -10.31
CA GLY A 93 -16.10 0.92 -10.63
C GLY A 93 -14.85 0.56 -11.44
N LEU A 94 -14.74 -0.75 -11.70
CA LEU A 94 -13.55 -1.40 -12.27
C LEU A 94 -13.04 -0.75 -13.56
N ALA A 95 -13.94 -0.41 -14.48
CA ALA A 95 -13.57 0.14 -15.79
C ALA A 95 -12.79 1.46 -15.67
N ARG A 96 -13.24 2.37 -14.79
CA ARG A 96 -12.55 3.65 -14.58
C ARG A 96 -11.20 3.46 -13.88
N ILE A 97 -11.11 2.52 -12.96
CA ILE A 97 -9.86 2.20 -12.24
C ILE A 97 -8.84 1.62 -13.22
N ALA A 98 -9.24 0.66 -14.05
CA ALA A 98 -8.38 0.06 -15.07
C ALA A 98 -7.93 1.10 -16.12
N GLN A 99 -8.82 2.03 -16.50
CA GLN A 99 -8.46 3.16 -17.37
C GLN A 99 -7.33 3.98 -16.75
N LYS A 100 -7.42 4.35 -15.47
CA LYS A 100 -6.35 5.10 -14.78
C LYS A 100 -5.02 4.34 -14.81
N VAL A 101 -5.02 3.04 -14.49
CA VAL A 101 -3.79 2.22 -14.60
C VAL A 101 -3.18 2.29 -16.00
N GLY A 102 -4.00 2.27 -17.05
CA GLY A 102 -3.52 2.42 -18.43
C GLY A 102 -2.95 3.81 -18.74
N GLU A 103 -3.60 4.87 -18.27
CA GLU A 103 -3.13 6.26 -18.40
C GLU A 103 -1.75 6.44 -17.74
N GLU A 104 -1.62 6.10 -16.45
CA GLU A 104 -0.37 6.27 -15.70
C GLU A 104 0.76 5.43 -16.29
N ALA A 105 0.46 4.24 -16.83
CA ALA A 105 1.46 3.39 -17.47
C ALA A 105 2.02 4.02 -18.74
N ILE A 106 1.16 4.65 -19.55
CA ILE A 106 1.57 5.35 -20.76
C ILE A 106 2.39 6.60 -20.39
N GLU A 107 1.93 7.37 -19.40
CA GLU A 107 2.62 8.58 -18.91
C GLU A 107 4.01 8.24 -18.34
N THR A 108 4.11 7.18 -17.53
CA THR A 108 5.38 6.63 -17.02
C THR A 108 6.37 6.31 -18.15
N VAL A 109 5.90 5.65 -19.22
CA VAL A 109 6.75 5.30 -20.36
C VAL A 109 7.17 6.55 -21.15
N ILE A 110 6.26 7.50 -21.35
CA ILE A 110 6.55 8.77 -22.03
C ILE A 110 7.65 9.53 -21.28
N ASP A 111 7.52 9.68 -19.96
CA ASP A 111 8.51 10.39 -19.15
C ASP A 111 9.87 9.67 -19.10
N ALA A 112 9.86 8.34 -19.06
CA ALA A 112 11.08 7.55 -19.17
C ALA A 112 11.79 7.80 -20.51
N MET A 113 11.05 7.80 -21.62
CA MET A 113 11.58 8.04 -22.96
C MET A 113 12.05 9.48 -23.17
N ALA A 114 11.40 10.43 -22.51
CA ALA A 114 11.80 11.83 -22.52
C ALA A 114 13.00 12.13 -21.59
N GLY A 115 13.46 11.17 -20.78
CA GLY A 115 14.49 11.40 -19.77
C GLY A 115 14.04 12.29 -18.61
N ASN A 116 12.73 12.50 -18.46
CA ASN A 116 12.14 13.31 -17.39
C ASN A 116 12.08 12.50 -16.09
N LYS A 117 13.16 12.52 -15.31
CA LYS A 117 13.25 11.74 -14.05
C LYS A 117 12.19 12.09 -13.01
N ALA A 118 11.83 13.38 -12.91
CA ALA A 118 10.85 13.85 -11.93
C ALA A 118 9.44 13.37 -12.30
N GLY A 119 9.05 13.57 -13.57
CA GLY A 119 7.80 13.03 -14.10
C GLY A 119 7.73 11.52 -13.97
N LEU A 120 8.76 10.79 -14.43
CA LEU A 120 8.85 9.34 -14.30
C LEU A 120 8.57 8.85 -12.87
N THR A 121 9.15 9.51 -11.86
CA THR A 121 8.95 9.12 -10.46
C THR A 121 7.52 9.39 -9.99
N GLY A 122 6.91 10.50 -10.44
CA GLY A 122 5.51 10.84 -10.17
C GLY A 122 4.55 9.84 -10.80
N GLU A 123 4.66 9.64 -12.12
CA GLU A 123 3.80 8.74 -12.88
C GLU A 123 3.95 7.28 -12.40
N ALA A 124 5.17 6.86 -12.05
CA ALA A 124 5.38 5.54 -11.46
C ALA A 124 4.71 5.39 -10.08
N ALA A 125 4.68 6.45 -9.27
CA ALA A 125 3.98 6.45 -7.99
C ALA A 125 2.46 6.36 -8.19
N ASP A 126 1.91 7.12 -9.14
CA ASP A 126 0.48 7.07 -9.48
C ASP A 126 0.09 5.73 -10.09
N LEU A 127 0.94 5.15 -10.94
CA LEU A 127 0.77 3.79 -11.45
C LEU A 127 0.71 2.75 -10.33
N VAL A 128 1.65 2.79 -9.38
CA VAL A 128 1.65 1.88 -8.22
C VAL A 128 0.38 2.07 -7.39
N TYR A 129 0.00 3.31 -7.10
CA TYR A 129 -1.23 3.60 -6.36
C TYR A 129 -2.47 3.02 -7.06
N HIS A 130 -2.62 3.29 -8.35
CA HIS A 130 -3.76 2.82 -9.13
C HIS A 130 -3.77 1.30 -9.32
N LEU A 131 -2.60 0.66 -9.38
CA LEU A 131 -2.46 -0.79 -9.37
C LEU A 131 -2.96 -1.38 -8.04
N LEU A 132 -2.63 -0.79 -6.90
CA LEU A 132 -3.14 -1.26 -5.60
C LEU A 132 -4.67 -1.15 -5.51
N VAL A 133 -5.24 -0.04 -5.98
CA VAL A 133 -6.70 0.13 -6.07
C VAL A 133 -7.32 -0.93 -6.98
N LEU A 134 -6.67 -1.22 -8.12
CA LEU A 134 -7.11 -2.25 -9.07
C LEU A 134 -7.09 -3.65 -8.47
N LEU A 135 -6.03 -4.01 -7.73
CA LEU A 135 -5.93 -5.28 -7.03
C LEU A 135 -7.11 -5.44 -6.06
N ARG A 136 -7.34 -4.43 -5.20
CA ARG A 136 -8.42 -4.47 -4.21
C ARG A 136 -9.80 -4.61 -4.83
N VAL A 137 -10.15 -3.79 -5.84
CA VAL A 137 -11.46 -3.92 -6.52
C VAL A 137 -11.63 -5.27 -7.20
N SER A 138 -10.54 -5.90 -7.66
CA SER A 138 -10.53 -7.22 -8.29
C SER A 138 -10.55 -8.38 -7.30
N GLY A 139 -10.54 -8.11 -5.99
CA GLY A 139 -10.53 -9.13 -4.94
C GLY A 139 -9.14 -9.70 -4.63
N SER A 140 -8.07 -9.05 -5.08
CA SER A 140 -6.68 -9.39 -4.76
C SER A 140 -6.04 -8.33 -3.84
N SER A 141 -4.85 -8.60 -3.33
CA SER A 141 -4.12 -7.75 -2.40
C SER A 141 -2.65 -7.57 -2.79
N LEU A 142 -1.99 -6.57 -2.18
CA LEU A 142 -0.54 -6.40 -2.30
C LEU A 142 0.20 -7.67 -1.84
N ASP A 143 -0.25 -8.30 -0.74
CA ASP A 143 0.38 -9.50 -0.19
C ASP A 143 0.37 -10.67 -1.17
N GLU A 144 -0.76 -10.93 -1.82
CA GLU A 144 -0.87 -11.97 -2.85
C GLU A 144 0.03 -11.66 -4.06
N MET A 145 0.08 -10.40 -4.50
CA MET A 145 1.00 -9.98 -5.57
C MET A 145 2.47 -10.20 -5.16
N LEU A 146 2.83 -9.85 -3.92
CA LEU A 146 4.18 -10.05 -3.39
C LEU A 146 4.54 -11.54 -3.28
N VAL A 147 3.59 -12.42 -2.95
CA VAL A 147 3.81 -13.88 -3.00
C VAL A 147 4.20 -14.33 -4.41
N VAL A 148 3.47 -13.86 -5.43
CA VAL A 148 3.80 -14.16 -6.84
C VAL A 148 5.18 -13.63 -7.22
N LEU A 149 5.54 -12.41 -6.80
CA LEU A 149 6.87 -11.84 -7.06
C LEU A 149 7.99 -12.63 -6.38
N ARG A 150 7.81 -13.07 -5.13
CA ARG A 150 8.78 -13.90 -4.41
C ARG A 150 9.00 -15.24 -5.11
N GLN A 151 7.92 -15.90 -5.55
CA GLN A 151 7.99 -17.15 -6.30
C GLN A 151 8.80 -16.97 -7.59
N ARG A 152 8.51 -15.91 -8.37
CA ARG A 152 9.25 -15.61 -9.61
C ARG A 152 10.73 -15.37 -9.36
N HIS A 153 11.07 -14.65 -8.30
CA HIS A 153 12.47 -14.40 -7.94
C HIS A 153 13.22 -15.70 -7.59
N GLN A 154 12.57 -16.60 -6.85
CA GLN A 154 13.14 -17.92 -6.52
C GLN A 154 13.36 -18.79 -7.77
N THR A 155 12.41 -18.79 -8.71
CA THR A 155 12.55 -19.52 -10.00
C THR A 155 13.73 -18.99 -10.83
N ILE A 156 13.92 -17.67 -10.87
CA ILE A 156 15.07 -17.04 -11.56
C ILE A 156 16.39 -17.42 -10.88
N ALA A 157 16.43 -17.40 -9.53
CA ALA A 157 17.60 -17.81 -8.77
C ALA A 157 17.96 -19.29 -8.98
N ALA A 158 16.96 -20.15 -9.23
CA ALA A 158 17.13 -21.55 -9.58
C ALA A 158 17.52 -21.81 -11.05
N GLY A 159 17.80 -20.77 -11.85
CA GLY A 159 18.29 -20.90 -13.22
C GLY A 159 17.22 -21.04 -14.30
N GLN A 160 15.94 -20.97 -13.96
CA GLN A 160 14.82 -21.03 -14.91
C GLN A 160 14.37 -19.60 -15.27
N ARG A 161 14.97 -19.00 -16.30
CA ARG A 161 14.56 -17.66 -16.79
C ARG A 161 13.50 -17.79 -17.87
N ARG A 162 12.41 -17.00 -17.75
CA ARG A 162 11.50 -16.77 -18.88
C ARG A 162 12.24 -15.90 -19.91
N PRO A 163 12.34 -16.31 -21.19
CA PRO A 163 12.92 -15.46 -22.22
C PRO A 163 12.10 -14.17 -22.38
N LEU A 164 12.76 -13.08 -22.72
CA LEU A 164 12.07 -11.87 -23.16
C LEU A 164 11.25 -12.24 -24.41
N PRO A 165 9.97 -11.81 -24.49
CA PRO A 165 9.26 -11.88 -25.76
C PRO A 165 10.03 -11.10 -26.81
N ASP A 166 10.09 -11.63 -28.04
CA ASP A 166 10.70 -10.95 -29.19
C ASP A 166 10.02 -9.60 -29.49
#